data_AF-A0A0E4BRN4-F1
#
_entry.id   AF-A0A0E4BRN4-F1
#
_cell.length_a   1.000
_cell.length_b   1.000
_cell.length_c   1.000
_cell.angle_alpha   90.00
_cell.angle_beta   90.00
_cell.angle_gamma   90.00
#
_symmetry.space_group_name_H-M   'P 1'
#
loop_
_entity.id
_entity.type
_entity.pdbx_description
1 polymer ?
#
loop_
_entity_poly.entity_id
_entity_poly.type
_entity_poly.pdbx_seq_one_letter_code
_entity_poly.pdbx_strand_id
1 'polypeptide(L)'
;MKAAGFVDTNVDLQNPDFAAMARVMGIFAKRVEDPGELPGAVKEMLAYNGPALLDVVTAKQELSMPPTITSEQIKGFSLWVLRAVMNGRGDEVLDLAKTNLLPR
;
A
#
# COMPACT_ATOMS: atom_id res chain seq x y z
N MET A 1 11.13 -4.91 -6.48
CA MET A 1 10.38 -3.90 -7.28
C MET A 1 9.74 -4.62 -8.46
N LYS A 2 8.47 -5.02 -8.33
CA LYS A 2 7.72 -5.78 -9.35
C LYS A 2 7.71 -5.11 -10.73
N ALA A 3 7.82 -3.78 -10.79
CA ALA A 3 7.93 -2.98 -12.02
C ALA A 3 9.15 -3.34 -12.90
N ALA A 4 10.21 -3.92 -12.32
CA ALA A 4 11.42 -4.32 -13.03
C ALA A 4 11.50 -5.84 -13.33
N GLY A 5 10.44 -6.60 -13.02
CA GLY A 5 10.37 -8.04 -13.33
C GLY A 5 11.16 -8.97 -12.41
N PHE A 6 11.71 -8.46 -11.30
CA PHE A 6 12.41 -9.27 -10.30
C PHE A 6 11.44 -9.94 -9.34
N VAL A 7 11.74 -11.19 -8.96
CA VAL A 7 11.05 -11.88 -7.87
C VAL A 7 11.49 -11.25 -6.56
N ASP A 8 10.55 -10.59 -5.88
CA ASP A 8 10.78 -9.99 -4.57
C ASP A 8 11.20 -11.10 -3.59
N THR A 9 12.48 -11.13 -3.21
CA THR A 9 13.06 -12.09 -2.26
C THR A 9 13.48 -11.34 -1.00
N ASN A 10 13.07 -11.80 0.18
CA ASN A 10 13.42 -11.23 1.50
C ASN A 10 12.95 -9.78 1.76
N VAL A 11 11.92 -9.29 1.07
CA VAL A 11 11.37 -7.93 1.28
C VAL A 11 9.97 -7.93 1.90
N ASP A 12 9.40 -9.10 2.19
CA ASP A 12 8.15 -9.19 2.93
C ASP A 12 8.43 -9.11 4.43
N LEU A 13 7.80 -8.13 5.08
CA LEU A 13 7.98 -7.83 6.49
C LEU A 13 6.71 -8.22 7.25
N GLN A 14 6.87 -9.02 8.31
CA GLN A 14 5.83 -9.19 9.32
C GLN A 14 5.88 -8.01 10.27
N ASN A 15 5.00 -7.02 10.05
CA ASN A 15 4.96 -5.80 10.85
C ASN A 15 4.04 -5.98 12.07
N PRO A 16 4.46 -5.52 13.27
CA PRO A 16 3.58 -5.40 14.42
C PRO A 16 2.61 -4.21 14.26
N ASP A 17 1.71 -4.02 15.22
CA ASP A 17 0.96 -2.77 15.37
C ASP A 17 1.89 -1.71 16.00
N PHE A 18 2.46 -0.83 15.16
CA PHE A 18 3.37 0.22 15.60
C PHE A 18 2.67 1.25 16.49
N ALA A 19 1.40 1.54 16.24
CA ALA A 19 0.63 2.44 17.09
C ALA A 19 0.39 1.85 18.48
N ALA A 20 0.10 0.54 18.58
CA ALA A 20 -0.01 -0.14 19.86
C ALA A 20 1.30 -0.09 20.65
N MET A 21 2.43 -0.35 19.99
CA MET A 21 3.75 -0.25 20.62
C MET A 21 4.04 1.17 21.14
N ALA A 22 3.79 2.19 20.31
CA ALA A 22 4.00 3.59 20.68
C ALA A 22 3.12 4.02 21.88
N ARG A 23 1.85 3.59 21.91
CA ARG A 23 0.96 3.87 23.05
C ARG A 23 1.49 3.31 24.36
N VAL A 24 2.04 2.10 24.37
CA VAL A 24 2.64 1.48 25.57
C VAL A 24 3.89 2.24 26.03
N MET A 25 4.60 2.90 25.11
CA MET A 25 5.76 3.75 25.40
C MET A 25 5.38 5.18 25.83
N GLY A 26 4.09 5.49 25.97
CA GLY A 26 3.61 6.83 26.36
C GLY A 26 3.63 7.86 25.22
N ILE A 27 3.74 7.41 23.98
CA ILE A 27 3.68 8.25 22.78
C ILE A 27 2.24 8.27 22.28
N PHE A 28 1.72 9.44 21.92
CA PHE A 28 0.43 9.51 21.23
C PHE A 28 0.53 8.75 19.92
N ALA A 29 -0.34 7.77 19.69
CA ALA A 29 -0.32 7.07 18.42
C ALA A 29 -1.68 6.60 17.93
N LYS A 30 -1.88 6.78 16.62
CA LYS A 30 -3.09 6.41 15.89
C LYS A 30 -2.69 5.54 14.70
N ARG A 31 -3.47 4.49 14.47
CA ARG A 31 -3.35 3.63 13.29
C ARG A 31 -4.50 3.92 12.35
N VAL A 32 -4.22 4.04 11.07
CA VAL A 32 -5.19 4.34 10.01
C VAL A 32 -5.16 3.20 9.00
N GLU A 33 -6.29 2.50 8.88
CA GLU A 33 -6.49 1.43 7.88
C GLU A 33 -7.52 1.84 6.82
N ASP A 34 -8.37 2.82 7.14
CA ASP A 34 -9.28 3.45 6.19
C ASP A 34 -8.73 4.82 5.74
N PRO A 35 -8.47 5.03 4.42
CA PRO A 35 -8.08 6.32 3.87
C PRO A 35 -9.03 7.47 4.23
N GLY A 36 -10.32 7.20 4.47
CA GLY A 36 -11.29 8.22 4.88
C GLY A 36 -10.97 8.87 6.25
N GLU A 37 -10.27 8.16 7.11
CA GLU A 37 -9.89 8.63 8.45
C GLU A 37 -8.57 9.42 8.46
N LEU A 38 -7.78 9.32 7.39
CA LEU A 38 -6.44 9.89 7.30
C LEU A 38 -6.40 11.41 7.55
N PRO A 39 -7.27 12.24 6.93
CA PRO A 39 -7.22 13.69 7.14
C PRO A 39 -7.48 14.07 8.61
N GLY A 40 -8.41 13.37 9.27
CA GLY A 40 -8.71 13.57 10.68
C GLY A 40 -7.55 13.14 11.58
N ALA A 41 -7.00 11.96 11.30
CA ALA A 41 -5.86 11.41 12.05
C ALA A 41 -4.60 12.29 11.95
N VAL A 42 -4.32 12.85 10.76
CA VAL A 42 -3.22 13.81 10.57
C VAL A 42 -3.46 15.08 11.39
N LYS A 43 -4.69 15.61 11.38
CA LYS A 43 -5.02 16.81 12.16
C LYS A 43 -4.86 16.59 13.66
N GLU A 44 -5.32 15.45 14.17
CA GLU A 44 -5.16 15.07 15.59
C GLU A 44 -3.70 14.91 15.97
N MET A 45 -2.91 14.21 15.14
CA MET A 45 -1.48 14.01 15.37
C MET A 45 -0.72 15.34 15.41
N LEU A 46 -0.99 16.25 14.47
CA LEU A 46 -0.32 17.56 14.39
C LEU A 46 -0.76 18.52 15.51
N ALA A 47 -1.97 18.35 16.06
CA ALA A 47 -2.46 19.14 17.18
C ALA A 47 -1.96 18.64 18.54
N TYR A 48 -1.36 17.44 18.60
CA TYR A 48 -0.86 16.87 19.84
C TYR A 48 0.42 17.56 20.29
N ASN A 49 0.39 18.14 21.49
CA ASN A 49 1.54 18.82 22.09
C ASN A 49 2.51 17.80 22.74
N GLY A 50 3.21 17.03 21.90
CA GLY A 50 4.19 16.04 22.34
C GLY A 50 4.60 15.05 21.25
N PRO A 51 5.36 14.01 21.60
CA PRO A 51 5.70 12.94 20.67
C PRO A 51 4.45 12.25 20.14
N ALA A 52 4.38 12.10 18.82
CA ALA A 52 3.25 11.51 18.13
C ALA A 52 3.71 10.55 17.02
N LEU A 53 2.99 9.45 16.83
CA LEU A 53 3.21 8.46 15.77
C LEU A 53 1.89 8.17 15.04
N LEU A 54 1.91 8.28 13.71
CA LEU A 54 0.79 7.89 12.86
C LEU A 54 1.21 6.68 12.03
N ASP A 55 0.58 5.54 12.31
CA ASP A 55 0.76 4.27 11.60
C ASP A 55 -0.27 4.18 10.46
N VAL A 56 0.15 4.33 9.21
CA VAL A 56 -0.76 4.31 8.05
C VAL A 56 -0.55 3.02 7.27
N VAL A 57 -1.58 2.18 7.23
CA VAL A 57 -1.55 0.93 6.45
C VAL A 57 -1.84 1.26 4.99
N THR A 58 -0.80 1.18 4.16
CA THR A 58 -0.91 1.38 2.72
C THR A 58 -1.02 0.06 1.97
N ALA A 59 -1.52 0.11 0.74
CA ALA A 59 -1.56 -1.07 -0.11
C ALA A 59 -0.13 -1.51 -0.46
N LYS A 60 0.21 -2.79 -0.21
CA LYS A 60 1.50 -3.38 -0.62
C LYS A 60 1.70 -3.37 -2.14
N GLN A 61 0.61 -3.29 -2.91
CA GLN A 61 0.60 -3.34 -4.37
C GLN A 61 0.18 -1.99 -4.95
N GLU A 62 1.01 -0.96 -4.76
CA GLU A 62 0.93 0.21 -5.62
C GLU A 62 1.63 -0.12 -6.94
N LEU A 63 0.83 -0.33 -7.99
CA LEU A 63 1.32 -0.01 -9.31
C LEU A 63 1.71 1.46 -9.24
N SER A 64 3.01 1.73 -9.33
CA SER A 64 3.52 3.07 -9.63
C SER A 64 2.98 3.42 -11.02
N MET A 65 1.71 3.85 -11.07
CA MET A 65 1.00 4.14 -12.29
C MET A 65 1.75 5.32 -12.90
N PRO A 66 2.43 5.12 -14.05
CA PRO A 66 3.18 6.20 -14.66
C PRO A 66 2.21 7.37 -14.93
N PRO A 67 2.60 8.62 -14.66
CA PRO A 67 1.73 9.80 -14.80
C PRO A 67 1.21 10.01 -16.23
N THR A 68 1.71 9.25 -17.20
CA THR A 68 1.25 9.21 -18.59
C THR A 68 1.06 7.76 -19.01
N ILE A 69 -0.20 7.36 -19.22
CA ILE A 69 -0.53 6.08 -19.85
C ILE A 69 -0.07 6.16 -21.31
N THR A 70 1.15 5.74 -21.58
CA THR A 70 1.65 5.57 -22.96
C THR A 70 1.20 4.21 -23.50
N SER A 71 0.91 4.15 -24.79
CA SER A 71 0.38 2.94 -25.46
C SER A 71 1.33 1.73 -25.36
N GLU A 72 2.63 1.95 -25.17
CA GLU A 72 3.62 0.89 -24.91
C GLU A 72 3.48 0.29 -23.50
N GLN A 73 3.15 1.08 -22.48
CA GLN A 73 2.97 0.61 -21.11
C GLN A 73 1.71 -0.24 -20.94
N ILE A 74 0.64 0.04 -21.70
CA ILE A 74 -0.57 -0.80 -21.76
C ILE A 74 -0.21 -2.21 -22.25
N LYS A 75 0.64 -2.31 -23.28
CA LYS A 75 1.09 -3.61 -23.80
C LYS A 75 1.92 -4.37 -22.76
N GLY A 76 2.87 -3.69 -22.11
CA GLY A 76 3.68 -4.28 -21.03
C GLY A 76 2.83 -4.76 -19.85
N PHE A 77 1.83 -3.99 -19.45
CA PHE A 77 0.89 -4.35 -18.39
C PHE A 77 0.05 -5.58 -18.77
N SER A 78 -0.51 -5.62 -19.99
CA SER A 78 -1.27 -6.77 -20.48
C SER A 78 -0.43 -8.06 -20.51
N LEU A 79 0.84 -7.96 -20.92
CA LEU A 79 1.77 -9.10 -20.94
C LEU A 79 2.10 -9.60 -19.53
N TRP A 80 2.29 -8.69 -18.58
CA TRP A 80 2.51 -9.01 -17.18
C TRP A 80 1.28 -9.71 -16.56
N VAL A 81 0.07 -9.19 -16.80
CA VAL A 81 -1.19 -9.80 -16.35
C VAL A 81 -1.34 -11.21 -16.92
N LEU A 82 -1.12 -11.40 -18.22
CA LEU A 82 -1.14 -12.71 -18.86
C LEU A 82 -0.14 -13.68 -18.21
N ARG A 83 1.07 -13.24 -17.93
CA ARG A 83 2.10 -14.06 -17.29
C ARG A 83 1.77 -14.38 -15.82
N ALA A 84 1.16 -13.45 -15.09
CA ALA A 84 0.71 -13.66 -13.71
C ALA A 84 -0.39 -14.73 -13.64
N VAL A 85 -1.37 -14.68 -14.56
CA VAL A 85 -2.43 -15.70 -14.67
C VAL A 85 -1.85 -17.06 -15.05
N MET A 86 -0.95 -17.13 -16.04
CA MET A 86 -0.32 -18.39 -16.45
C MET A 86 0.55 -19.03 -15.36
N ASN A 87 1.16 -18.22 -14.48
CA ASN A 87 1.98 -18.70 -13.36
C ASN A 87 1.18 -18.99 -12.08
N GLY A 88 -0.16 -18.98 -12.13
CA GLY A 88 -1.02 -19.31 -10.99
C GLY A 88 -1.17 -18.19 -9.94
N ARG A 89 -0.74 -16.96 -10.25
CA ARG A 89 -0.85 -15.78 -9.37
C ARG A 89 -2.04 -14.88 -9.77
N GLY A 90 -3.18 -15.52 -10.05
CA GLY A 90 -4.41 -14.82 -10.46
C GLY A 90 -5.05 -14.02 -9.31
N ASP A 91 -4.77 -14.41 -8.07
CA ASP A 91 -5.10 -13.69 -6.84
C ASP A 91 -4.49 -12.27 -6.81
N GLU A 92 -3.24 -12.12 -7.23
CA GLU A 92 -2.60 -10.80 -7.28
C GLU A 92 -3.20 -9.86 -8.33
N VAL A 93 -3.70 -10.40 -9.45
CA VAL A 93 -4.40 -9.62 -10.47
C VAL A 93 -5.76 -9.13 -9.94
N LEU A 94 -6.45 -9.96 -9.16
CA LEU A 94 -7.72 -9.63 -8.52
C LEU A 94 -7.56 -8.54 -7.45
N ASP A 95 -6.54 -8.65 -6.59
CA ASP A 95 -6.27 -7.66 -5.55
C ASP A 95 -5.88 -6.30 -6.15
N LEU A 96 -5.11 -6.32 -7.23
CA LEU A 96 -4.75 -5.11 -7.97
C LEU A 96 -5.98 -4.41 -8.57
N ALA A 97 -6.88 -5.18 -9.19
CA ALA A 97 -8.12 -4.66 -9.76
C ALA A 97 -9.05 -4.08 -8.68
N LYS A 98 -9.19 -4.76 -7.54
CA LYS A 98 -9.99 -4.26 -6.41
C LYS A 98 -9.43 -2.97 -5.81
N THR A 99 -8.11 -2.83 -5.79
CA THR A 99 -7.45 -1.67 -5.20
C THR A 99 -7.51 -0.43 -6.11
N ASN A 100 -7.51 -0.61 -7.43
CA ASN A 100 -7.38 0.51 -8.38
C ASN A 100 -8.62 0.80 -9.25
N LEU A 101 -9.51 -0.17 -9.47
CA LEU A 101 -10.66 -0.02 -10.39
C LEU A 101 -12.01 0.06 -9.68
N LEU A 102 -12.09 -0.33 -8.40
CA LEU A 102 -13.27 -0.11 -7.60
C LEU A 102 -13.13 1.22 -6.85
N PRO A 103 -14.09 2.16 -6.98
CA PRO A 103 -14.11 3.34 -6.15
C PRO A 103 -14.36 2.92 -4.69
N ARG A 104 -13.62 3.52 -3.76
CA ARG A 104 -13.94 3.45 -2.33
C ARG A 104 -15.16 4.32 -2.04
#